data_AF-A0A943KGS5-F1
#
_entry.id   AF-A0A943KGS5-F1
#
_cell.length_a   1.000
_cell.length_b   1.000
_cell.length_c   1.000
_cell.angle_alpha   90.00
_cell.angle_beta   90.00
_cell.angle_gamma   90.00
#
_symmetry.space_group_name_H-M   'P 1'
#
loop_
_entity.id
_entity.type
_entity.pdbx_description
1 polymer ?
#
loop_
_entity_poly.entity_id
_entity_poly.type
_entity_poly.pdbx_seq_one_letter_code
_entity_poly.pdbx_strand_id
1 'polypeptide(L)'
;MDLNITPGRSLNLLYIILDSIFVIFYVCFLFYKKRKDAAIIGLIFGVVYYIVDYVFFYHVSRSRVVIFNGEYASELGYAMYLLWHELSSGITNFSLLWLCISKDKDLKLWLILVIGWWLICPAISELGGSRNIVTYRTTTAYHGPMAIILAIGYFALIIYDFMVPKEKRVNILWLNLIGIGVQFAWEGAFLLYGIREWNSASIPTLLIDSLIETNLGMPYLYVIYRYYLKKKEEHSKKKNKVANLQSNNDKGAVQ
;
A
#
# COMPACT_ATOMS: atom_id res chain seq x y z
N MET A 1 20.18 -18.01 -22.16
CA MET A 1 19.32 -16.82 -21.98
C MET A 1 19.84 -16.15 -20.73
N ASP A 2 20.71 -15.16 -20.89
CA ASP A 2 21.26 -14.41 -19.76
C ASP A 2 20.12 -13.61 -19.15
N LEU A 3 19.53 -14.16 -18.08
CA LEU A 3 18.64 -13.39 -17.21
C LEU A 3 19.53 -12.30 -16.63
N ASN A 4 19.34 -11.04 -17.05
CA ASN A 4 19.89 -9.87 -16.38
C ASN A 4 19.27 -9.81 -14.97
N ILE A 5 19.83 -10.61 -14.07
CA ILE A 5 19.46 -10.71 -12.66
C ILE A 5 20.07 -9.47 -12.00
N THR A 6 19.25 -8.45 -11.81
CA THR A 6 19.63 -7.26 -11.03
C THR A 6 19.10 -7.41 -9.60
N PRO A 7 19.94 -7.16 -8.57
CA PRO A 7 19.48 -7.08 -7.19
C PRO A 7 18.32 -6.11 -7.07
N GLY A 8 17.20 -6.61 -6.56
CA GLY A 8 16.00 -5.82 -6.29
C GLY A 8 16.18 -5.01 -5.01
N ARG A 9 16.61 -5.66 -3.92
CA ARG A 9 16.88 -5.04 -2.60
C ARG A 9 17.91 -5.84 -1.81
N SER A 10 18.73 -5.16 -1.02
CA SER A 10 19.67 -5.71 -0.03
C SER A 10 19.34 -5.16 1.36
N LEU A 11 19.11 -6.07 2.31
CA LEU A 11 18.62 -5.76 3.64
C LEU A 11 19.45 -6.50 4.70
N ASN A 12 19.39 -6.01 5.93
CA ASN A 12 19.87 -6.74 7.10
C ASN A 12 18.71 -7.09 8.03
N LEU A 13 18.99 -7.95 9.02
CA LEU A 13 17.97 -8.42 9.94
C LEU A 13 17.42 -7.27 10.83
N LEU A 14 18.25 -6.30 11.19
CA LEU A 14 17.83 -5.17 12.02
C LEU A 14 16.72 -4.36 11.34
N TYR A 15 16.81 -4.14 10.02
CA TYR A 15 15.76 -3.49 9.25
C TYR A 15 14.40 -4.20 9.43
N ILE A 16 14.39 -5.53 9.24
CA ILE A 16 13.16 -6.35 9.33
C ILE A 16 12.54 -6.24 10.72
N ILE A 17 13.37 -6.30 11.77
CA ILE A 17 12.90 -6.22 13.17
C ILE A 17 12.30 -4.85 13.45
N LEU A 18 13.02 -3.76 13.14
CA LEU A 18 12.56 -2.40 13.37
C LEU A 18 11.25 -2.15 12.64
N ASP A 19 11.21 -2.51 11.36
CA ASP A 19 10.03 -2.33 10.52
C ASP A 19 8.82 -3.12 11.04
N SER A 20 9.04 -4.36 11.48
CA SER A 20 7.98 -5.17 12.10
C SER A 20 7.40 -4.53 13.36
N ILE A 21 8.27 -3.99 14.23
CA ILE A 21 7.84 -3.27 15.45
C ILE A 21 7.00 -2.05 15.06
N PHE A 22 7.44 -1.28 14.07
CA PHE A 22 6.70 -0.11 13.60
C PHE A 22 5.35 -0.47 12.98
N VAL A 23 5.27 -1.51 12.15
CA VAL A 23 4.01 -1.94 11.53
C VAL A 23 2.98 -2.33 12.60
N ILE A 24 3.41 -3.11 13.60
CA ILE A 24 2.54 -3.47 14.74
C ILE A 24 2.09 -2.22 15.49
N PHE A 25 3.02 -1.32 15.82
CA PHE A 25 2.70 -0.05 16.46
C PHE A 25 1.71 0.77 15.63
N TYR A 26 1.95 0.91 14.33
CA TYR A 26 1.15 1.72 13.40
C TYR A 26 -0.28 1.20 13.31
N VAL A 27 -0.47 -0.12 13.15
CA VAL A 27 -1.80 -0.75 13.13
C VAL A 27 -2.53 -0.52 14.47
N CYS A 28 -1.88 -0.81 15.59
CA CYS A 28 -2.45 -0.56 16.92
C CYS A 28 -2.82 0.91 17.12
N PHE A 29 -1.98 1.82 16.65
CA PHE A 29 -2.18 3.25 16.78
C PHE A 29 -3.34 3.76 15.89
N LEU A 30 -3.52 3.19 14.69
CA LEU A 30 -4.70 3.45 13.86
C LEU A 30 -5.98 3.04 14.58
N PHE A 31 -6.02 1.86 15.23
CA PHE A 31 -7.17 1.44 16.02
C PHE A 31 -7.42 2.39 17.20
N TYR A 32 -6.37 2.76 17.94
CA TYR A 32 -6.46 3.70 19.07
C TYR A 32 -7.01 5.07 18.64
N LYS A 33 -6.57 5.61 17.50
CA LYS A 33 -7.07 6.87 16.91
C LYS A 33 -8.42 6.72 16.18
N LYS A 34 -9.12 5.59 16.35
CA LYS A 34 -10.42 5.28 15.74
C LYS A 34 -10.39 5.33 14.21
N ARG A 35 -9.25 5.02 13.60
CA ARG A 35 -9.03 4.89 12.14
C ARG A 35 -9.06 3.42 11.70
N LYS A 36 -9.99 2.64 12.28
CA LYS A 36 -10.15 1.21 12.00
C LYS A 36 -10.34 0.90 10.52
N ASP A 37 -10.99 1.79 9.76
CA ASP A 37 -11.23 1.60 8.33
C ASP A 37 -9.90 1.55 7.56
N ALA A 38 -8.97 2.47 7.86
CA ALA A 38 -7.63 2.47 7.27
C ALA A 38 -6.82 1.24 7.68
N ALA A 39 -6.89 0.84 8.96
CA ALA A 39 -6.19 -0.36 9.47
C ALA A 39 -6.68 -1.64 8.79
N ILE A 40 -8.01 -1.82 8.68
CA ILE A 40 -8.61 -2.99 8.04
C ILE A 40 -8.25 -3.05 6.55
N ILE A 41 -8.33 -1.92 5.84
CA ILE A 41 -7.94 -1.87 4.43
C ILE A 41 -6.47 -2.21 4.25
N GLY A 42 -5.58 -1.67 5.09
CA GLY A 42 -4.16 -2.02 5.08
C GLY A 42 -3.92 -3.52 5.28
N LEU A 43 -4.58 -4.11 6.28
CA LEU A 43 -4.47 -5.56 6.55
C LEU A 43 -4.99 -6.41 5.38
N ILE A 44 -6.15 -6.06 4.81
CA ILE A 44 -6.72 -6.79 3.67
C ILE A 44 -5.77 -6.74 2.48
N PHE A 45 -5.31 -5.54 2.09
CA PHE A 45 -4.47 -5.42 0.91
C PHE A 45 -3.05 -5.94 1.13
N GLY A 46 -2.52 -5.91 2.35
CA GLY A 46 -1.28 -6.61 2.70
C GLY A 46 -1.37 -8.11 2.49
N VAL A 47 -2.49 -8.74 2.89
CA VAL A 47 -2.72 -10.17 2.61
C VAL A 47 -2.91 -10.42 1.12
N VAL A 48 -3.64 -9.55 0.41
CA VAL A 48 -3.81 -9.67 -1.05
C VAL A 48 -2.45 -9.60 -1.76
N TYR A 49 -1.58 -8.66 -1.39
CA TYR A 49 -0.23 -8.54 -1.94
C TYR A 49 0.58 -9.80 -1.67
N TYR A 50 0.55 -10.32 -0.45
CA TYR A 50 1.21 -11.58 -0.13
C TYR A 50 0.72 -12.73 -1.02
N ILE A 51 -0.60 -12.88 -1.20
CA ILE A 51 -1.15 -13.95 -2.04
C ILE A 51 -0.70 -13.79 -3.49
N VAL A 52 -0.76 -12.58 -4.04
CA VAL A 52 -0.31 -12.32 -5.41
C VAL A 52 1.18 -12.63 -5.56
N ASP A 53 2.01 -12.19 -4.63
CA ASP A 53 3.46 -12.37 -4.74
C ASP A 53 3.92 -13.80 -4.47
N TYR A 54 3.31 -14.47 -3.50
CA TYR A 54 3.61 -15.86 -3.18
C TYR A 54 3.05 -16.83 -4.23
N VAL A 55 1.81 -16.64 -4.68
CA VAL A 55 1.20 -17.57 -5.65
C VAL A 55 1.64 -17.25 -7.07
N PHE A 56 1.49 -16.01 -7.51
CA PHE A 56 1.76 -15.67 -8.91
C PHE A 56 3.26 -15.50 -9.16
N PHE A 57 3.95 -14.65 -8.40
CA PHE A 57 5.34 -14.35 -8.74
C PHE A 57 6.30 -15.48 -8.40
N TYR A 58 6.13 -16.11 -7.24
CA TYR A 58 6.98 -17.22 -6.83
C TYR A 58 6.61 -18.55 -7.51
N HIS A 59 5.39 -19.05 -7.32
CA HIS A 59 5.04 -20.37 -7.85
C HIS A 59 4.82 -20.39 -9.37
N VAL A 60 4.13 -19.38 -9.92
CA VAL A 60 3.79 -19.38 -11.36
C VAL A 60 4.93 -18.81 -12.21
N SER A 61 5.40 -17.59 -11.92
CA SER A 61 6.36 -16.91 -12.79
C SER A 61 7.83 -17.22 -12.50
N ARG A 62 8.14 -17.77 -11.30
CA ARG A 62 9.51 -18.02 -10.81
C ARG A 62 10.46 -16.84 -10.99
N SER A 63 9.94 -15.61 -10.90
CA SER A 63 10.68 -14.38 -11.23
C SER A 63 11.35 -13.70 -10.03
N ARG A 64 11.22 -14.30 -8.84
CA ARG A 64 11.76 -13.78 -7.59
C ARG A 64 12.59 -14.83 -6.86
N VAL A 65 13.71 -14.37 -6.32
CA VAL A 65 14.64 -15.17 -5.52
C VAL A 65 15.00 -14.39 -4.27
N VAL A 66 15.05 -15.08 -3.12
CA VAL A 66 15.54 -14.54 -1.85
C VAL A 66 16.77 -15.34 -1.45
N ILE A 67 17.85 -14.63 -1.12
CA ILE A 67 19.13 -15.18 -0.68
C ILE A 67 19.41 -14.69 0.74
N PHE A 68 19.70 -15.61 1.65
CA PHE A 68 20.11 -15.36 3.03
C PHE A 68 21.57 -15.79 3.21
N ASN A 69 22.45 -14.86 3.59
CA ASN A 69 23.87 -15.14 3.82
C ASN A 69 24.56 -15.85 2.64
N GLY A 70 24.15 -15.54 1.40
CA GLY A 70 24.70 -16.16 0.19
C GLY A 70 24.03 -17.48 -0.21
N GLU A 71 23.11 -18.01 0.59
CA GLU A 71 22.38 -19.25 0.28
C GLU A 71 20.92 -18.97 -0.11
N TYR A 72 20.37 -19.78 -1.01
CA TYR A 72 18.96 -19.69 -1.38
C TYR A 72 18.08 -19.96 -0.17
N ALA A 73 17.06 -19.12 0.03
CA ALA A 73 16.08 -19.31 1.09
C ALA A 73 15.40 -20.68 0.97
N SER A 74 15.19 -21.36 2.10
CA SER A 74 14.25 -22.48 2.17
C SER A 74 12.84 -22.01 1.82
N GLU A 75 11.94 -22.93 1.45
CA GLU A 75 10.55 -22.58 1.11
C GLU A 75 9.86 -21.82 2.26
N LEU A 76 10.07 -22.26 3.50
CA LEU A 76 9.57 -21.56 4.68
C LEU A 76 10.22 -20.19 4.86
N GLY A 77 11.54 -20.08 4.69
CA GLY A 77 12.25 -18.81 4.79
C GLY A 77 11.79 -17.79 3.75
N TYR A 78 11.53 -18.25 2.52
CA TYR A 78 10.99 -17.45 1.44
C TYR A 78 9.57 -16.98 1.75
N ALA A 79 8.69 -17.90 2.18
CA ALA A 79 7.31 -17.58 2.56
C ALA A 79 7.26 -16.55 3.70
N MET A 80 8.08 -16.71 4.74
CA MET A 80 8.15 -15.78 5.87
C MET A 80 8.69 -14.41 5.46
N TYR A 81 9.72 -14.37 4.61
CA TYR A 81 10.24 -13.12 4.09
C TYR A 81 9.19 -12.37 3.28
N LEU A 82 8.52 -13.04 2.33
CA LEU A 82 7.44 -12.42 1.56
C LEU A 82 6.29 -12.00 2.45
N LEU A 83 5.93 -12.81 3.44
CA LEU A 83 4.86 -12.47 4.38
C LEU A 83 5.16 -11.15 5.08
N TRP A 84 6.35 -11.00 5.64
CA TRP A 84 6.76 -9.74 6.24
C TRP A 84 6.79 -8.59 5.22
N HIS A 85 7.48 -8.79 4.09
CA HIS A 85 7.72 -7.74 3.09
C HIS A 85 6.40 -7.21 2.50
N GLU A 86 5.48 -8.11 2.13
CA GLU A 86 4.19 -7.75 1.54
C GLU A 86 3.20 -7.22 2.58
N LEU A 87 3.20 -7.75 3.81
CA LEU A 87 2.37 -7.19 4.88
C LEU A 87 2.85 -5.79 5.28
N SER A 88 4.14 -5.58 5.44
CA SER A 88 4.68 -4.28 5.83
C SER A 88 4.35 -3.20 4.79
N SER A 89 4.74 -3.45 3.53
CA SER A 89 4.49 -2.52 2.43
C SER A 89 2.99 -2.35 2.18
N GLY A 90 2.22 -3.44 2.11
CA GLY A 90 0.78 -3.39 1.90
C GLY A 90 0.04 -2.65 3.02
N ILE A 91 0.33 -2.94 4.30
CA ILE A 91 -0.33 -2.26 5.41
C ILE A 91 -0.01 -0.77 5.39
N THR A 92 1.27 -0.41 5.35
CA THR A 92 1.68 1.01 5.43
C THR A 92 1.20 1.81 4.23
N ASN A 93 1.32 1.28 3.01
CA ASN A 93 0.85 1.95 1.79
C ASN A 93 -0.68 2.08 1.76
N PHE A 94 -1.44 0.98 1.89
CA PHE A 94 -2.89 1.03 1.70
C PHE A 94 -3.61 1.74 2.84
N SER A 95 -3.13 1.64 4.09
CA SER A 95 -3.66 2.46 5.18
C SER A 95 -3.40 3.94 4.94
N LEU A 96 -2.20 4.33 4.49
CA LEU A 96 -1.87 5.72 4.21
C LEU A 96 -2.66 6.27 3.02
N LEU A 97 -2.77 5.51 1.93
CA LEU A 97 -3.59 5.85 0.77
C LEU A 97 -5.05 6.03 1.16
N TRP A 98 -5.59 5.16 2.01
CA TRP A 98 -6.96 5.30 2.53
C TRP A 98 -7.14 6.60 3.32
N LEU A 99 -6.17 6.96 4.17
CA LEU A 99 -6.19 8.24 4.90
C LEU A 99 -6.11 9.45 3.95
N CYS A 100 -5.31 9.36 2.89
CA CYS A 100 -5.19 10.39 1.86
C CYS A 100 -6.48 10.57 1.05
N ILE A 101 -7.10 9.46 0.63
CA ILE A 101 -8.37 9.45 -0.12
C ILE A 101 -9.49 10.01 0.76
N SER A 102 -9.54 9.58 2.03
CA SER A 102 -10.54 10.03 2.99
C SER A 102 -10.31 11.44 3.53
N LYS A 103 -9.18 12.07 3.16
CA LYS A 103 -8.76 13.40 3.62
C LYS A 103 -8.82 13.52 5.15
N ASP A 104 -8.16 12.59 5.83
CA ASP A 104 -8.19 12.55 7.29
C ASP A 104 -7.79 13.90 7.92
N LYS A 105 -8.44 14.26 9.04
CA LYS A 105 -8.17 15.52 9.74
C LYS A 105 -6.70 15.64 10.22
N ASP A 106 -6.08 14.51 10.59
CA ASP A 106 -4.73 14.45 11.12
C ASP A 106 -3.74 13.97 10.03
N LEU A 107 -4.13 14.04 8.74
CA LEU A 107 -3.39 13.47 7.60
C LEU A 107 -1.90 13.86 7.56
N LYS A 108 -1.57 15.11 7.90
CA LYS A 108 -0.19 15.58 7.94
C LYS A 108 0.68 14.77 8.92
N LEU A 109 0.13 14.44 10.10
CA LEU A 109 0.82 13.64 11.10
C LEU A 109 1.00 12.20 10.63
N TRP A 110 0.00 11.64 9.94
CA TRP A 110 0.11 10.30 9.35
C TRP A 110 1.16 10.23 8.24
N LEU A 111 1.22 11.24 7.38
CA LEU A 111 2.25 11.35 6.35
C LEU A 111 3.65 11.43 6.99
N ILE A 112 3.84 12.31 7.97
CA ILE A 112 5.12 12.44 8.68
C ILE A 112 5.49 11.13 9.38
N LEU A 113 4.53 10.47 10.03
CA LEU A 113 4.77 9.22 10.74
C LEU A 113 5.25 8.10 9.80
N VAL A 114 4.55 7.89 8.68
CA VAL A 114 4.85 6.77 7.77
C VAL A 114 6.03 7.09 6.86
N ILE A 115 6.03 8.25 6.19
CA ILE A 115 7.13 8.63 5.28
C ILE A 115 8.40 8.89 6.09
N GLY A 116 8.28 9.52 7.27
CA GLY A 116 9.41 9.69 8.17
C GLY A 116 9.97 8.35 8.63
N TRP A 117 9.12 7.37 8.96
CA TRP A 117 9.59 6.03 9.30
C TRP A 117 10.32 5.35 8.14
N TRP A 118 9.83 5.46 6.90
CA TRP A 118 10.52 4.91 5.74
C TRP A 118 11.92 5.46 5.55
N LEU A 119 12.19 6.70 5.97
CA LEU A 119 13.54 7.29 5.95
C LEU A 119 14.36 6.91 7.18
N ILE A 120 13.75 6.82 8.35
CA ILE A 120 14.43 6.55 9.63
C ILE A 120 14.83 5.08 9.75
N CYS A 121 13.97 4.14 9.34
CA CYS A 121 14.21 2.71 9.50
C CYS A 121 15.48 2.23 8.76
N PRO A 122 15.69 2.56 7.47
CA PRO A 122 16.95 2.28 6.78
C PRO A 122 18.16 2.92 7.46
N ALA A 123 18.03 4.16 7.94
CA ALA A 123 19.13 4.87 8.58
C ALA A 123 19.60 4.17 9.86
N ILE A 124 18.65 3.77 10.72
CA ILE A 124 18.96 3.03 11.95
C ILE A 124 19.50 1.63 11.60
N SER A 125 18.97 1.01 10.53
CA SER A 125 19.39 -0.34 10.17
C SER A 125 20.86 -0.44 9.78
N GLU A 126 21.52 0.65 9.37
CA GLU A 126 22.97 0.65 9.09
C GLU A 126 23.82 0.20 10.31
N LEU A 127 23.31 0.40 11.53
CA LEU A 127 23.95 -0.09 12.76
C LEU A 127 23.92 -1.63 12.87
N GLY A 128 23.08 -2.29 12.09
CA GLY A 128 22.87 -3.74 12.09
C GLY A 128 23.88 -4.55 11.29
N GLY A 129 24.90 -3.90 10.71
CA GLY A 129 25.96 -4.57 9.97
C GLY A 129 25.56 -4.98 8.54
N SER A 130 26.12 -6.09 8.07
CA SER A 130 26.10 -6.47 6.65
C SER A 130 24.70 -6.81 6.12
N ARG A 131 24.42 -6.40 4.87
CA ARG A 131 23.14 -6.62 4.18
C ARG A 131 23.11 -8.00 3.52
N ASN A 132 22.90 -9.02 4.34
CA ASN A 132 22.99 -10.41 3.89
C ASN A 132 21.65 -11.00 3.40
N ILE A 133 20.57 -10.22 3.39
CA ILE A 133 19.25 -10.63 2.90
C ILE A 133 19.02 -9.93 1.57
N VAL A 134 19.21 -10.65 0.46
CA VAL A 134 19.17 -10.07 -0.87
C VAL A 134 18.02 -10.66 -1.66
N THR A 135 17.28 -9.81 -2.35
CA THR A 135 16.19 -10.22 -3.24
C THR A 135 16.50 -9.85 -4.66
N TYR A 136 16.12 -10.72 -5.59
CA TYR A 136 16.31 -10.52 -7.01
C TYR A 136 14.97 -10.58 -7.74
N ARG A 137 14.88 -9.80 -8.83
CA ARG A 137 13.69 -9.73 -9.68
C ARG A 137 14.12 -9.81 -11.15
N THR A 138 13.43 -10.64 -11.94
CA THR A 138 13.59 -10.74 -13.40
C THR A 138 12.40 -10.07 -14.10
N THR A 139 12.29 -8.74 -14.03
CA THR A 139 10.98 -8.08 -14.12
C THR A 139 10.83 -6.97 -15.16
N THR A 140 11.26 -7.20 -16.39
CA THR A 140 10.95 -6.29 -17.51
C THR A 140 9.59 -6.57 -18.18
N ALA A 141 8.97 -7.74 -17.97
CA ALA A 141 7.84 -8.19 -18.80
C ALA A 141 6.43 -7.69 -18.38
N TYR A 142 6.22 -7.20 -17.15
CA TYR A 142 4.86 -6.90 -16.64
C TYR A 142 4.42 -5.43 -16.72
N HIS A 143 5.33 -4.49 -17.01
CA HIS A 143 4.97 -3.06 -17.02
C HIS A 143 3.96 -2.71 -18.11
N GLY A 144 3.97 -3.40 -19.26
CA GLY A 144 3.00 -3.22 -20.34
C GLY A 144 1.56 -3.50 -19.89
N PRO A 145 1.26 -4.71 -19.39
CA PRO A 145 -0.05 -5.01 -18.79
C PRO A 145 -0.47 -4.05 -17.68
N MET A 146 0.45 -3.65 -16.79
CA MET A 146 0.14 -2.67 -15.73
C MET A 146 -0.27 -1.30 -16.31
N ALA A 147 0.44 -0.81 -17.33
CA ALA A 147 0.10 0.46 -17.99
C ALA A 147 -1.30 0.43 -18.62
N ILE A 148 -1.71 -0.71 -19.19
CA ILE A 148 -3.07 -0.88 -19.74
C ILE A 148 -4.12 -0.77 -18.64
N ILE A 149 -3.94 -1.47 -17.52
CA ILE A 149 -4.88 -1.44 -16.39
C ILE A 149 -4.93 -0.02 -15.80
N LEU A 150 -3.79 0.67 -15.68
CA LEU A 150 -3.72 2.08 -15.23
C LEU A 150 -4.55 2.98 -16.15
N ALA A 151 -4.37 2.85 -17.46
CA ALA A 151 -5.09 3.62 -18.46
C ALA A 151 -6.59 3.38 -18.37
N ILE A 152 -7.03 2.11 -18.28
CA ILE A 152 -8.45 1.76 -18.11
C ILE A 152 -9.04 2.43 -16.87
N GLY A 153 -8.37 2.32 -15.72
CA GLY A 153 -8.83 2.89 -14.46
C GLY A 153 -8.99 4.41 -14.52
N TYR A 154 -7.96 5.12 -14.97
CA TYR A 154 -8.01 6.58 -15.04
C TYR A 154 -8.94 7.09 -16.15
N PHE A 155 -8.97 6.46 -17.32
CA PHE A 155 -9.90 6.85 -18.38
C PHE A 155 -11.35 6.66 -17.97
N ALA A 156 -11.68 5.57 -17.26
CA ALA A 156 -13.01 5.37 -16.70
C ALA A 156 -13.41 6.49 -15.74
N LEU A 157 -12.50 6.94 -14.86
CA LEU A 157 -12.76 8.07 -13.96
C LEU A 157 -12.90 9.40 -14.70
N ILE A 158 -12.08 9.65 -15.72
CA ILE A 158 -12.16 10.86 -16.55
C ILE A 158 -13.50 10.92 -17.29
N ILE A 159 -13.91 9.82 -17.93
CA ILE A 159 -15.20 9.72 -18.62
C ILE A 159 -16.34 9.94 -17.61
N TYR A 160 -16.27 9.31 -16.43
CA TYR A 160 -17.24 9.53 -15.36
C TYR A 160 -17.35 11.01 -14.98
N ASP A 161 -16.23 11.71 -14.80
CA ASP A 161 -16.21 13.14 -14.44
C ASP A 161 -16.82 14.06 -15.51
N PHE A 162 -16.69 13.69 -16.80
CA PHE A 162 -17.39 14.39 -17.88
C PHE A 162 -18.91 14.16 -17.85
N MET A 163 -19.36 12.99 -17.39
CA MET A 163 -20.77 12.60 -17.35
C MET A 163 -21.54 13.11 -16.13
N VAL A 164 -20.84 13.57 -15.08
CA VAL A 164 -21.49 14.00 -13.82
C VAL A 164 -21.37 15.51 -13.55
N PRO A 165 -22.33 16.08 -12.80
CA PRO A 165 -22.22 17.44 -12.27
C PRO A 165 -20.94 17.66 -11.46
N LYS A 166 -20.44 18.90 -11.43
CA LYS A 166 -19.15 19.26 -10.83
C LYS A 166 -19.00 18.82 -9.37
N GLU A 167 -20.11 18.80 -8.62
CA GLU A 167 -20.16 18.45 -7.19
C GLU A 167 -19.89 16.96 -6.93
N LYS A 168 -20.08 16.11 -7.95
CA LYS A 168 -19.89 14.65 -7.87
C LYS A 168 -18.55 14.18 -8.44
N ARG A 169 -17.80 15.11 -9.06
CA ARG A 169 -16.54 14.83 -9.72
C ARG A 169 -15.47 14.37 -8.74
N VAL A 170 -14.57 13.55 -9.25
CA VAL A 170 -13.44 13.03 -8.53
C VAL A 170 -12.30 14.04 -8.63
N ASN A 171 -11.55 14.24 -7.54
CA ASN A 171 -10.28 14.96 -7.67
C ASN A 171 -9.22 14.00 -8.22
N ILE A 172 -9.25 13.78 -9.54
CA ILE A 172 -8.36 12.83 -10.22
C ILE A 172 -6.90 13.22 -10.05
N LEU A 173 -6.60 14.52 -10.09
CA LEU A 173 -5.24 15.03 -9.86
C LEU A 173 -4.74 14.67 -8.46
N TRP A 174 -5.57 14.86 -7.44
CA TRP A 174 -5.23 14.44 -6.07
C TRP A 174 -4.96 12.94 -5.99
N LEU A 175 -5.81 12.10 -6.58
CA LEU A 175 -5.62 10.63 -6.59
C LEU A 175 -4.30 10.22 -7.26
N ASN A 176 -3.98 10.86 -8.38
CA ASN A 176 -2.73 10.61 -9.09
C ASN A 176 -1.50 11.03 -8.27
N LEU A 177 -1.53 12.24 -7.70
CA LEU A 177 -0.41 12.75 -6.90
C LEU A 177 -0.16 11.94 -5.63
N ILE A 178 -1.20 11.46 -4.94
CA ILE A 178 -1.00 10.62 -3.75
C ILE A 178 -0.44 9.24 -4.11
N GLY A 179 -0.89 8.63 -5.22
CA GLY A 179 -0.34 7.35 -5.68
C GLY A 179 1.13 7.45 -6.03
N ILE A 180 1.49 8.47 -6.81
CA ILE A 180 2.88 8.77 -7.18
C ILE A 180 3.71 9.09 -5.93
N GLY A 181 3.22 9.99 -5.07
CA GLY A 181 3.98 10.48 -3.91
C GLY A 181 4.29 9.40 -2.88
N VAL A 182 3.32 8.52 -2.59
CA VAL A 182 3.51 7.42 -1.64
C VAL A 182 4.56 6.43 -2.15
N GLN A 183 4.47 6.01 -3.41
CA GLN A 183 5.44 5.09 -3.98
C GLN A 183 6.83 5.71 -4.13
N PHE A 184 6.88 6.96 -4.59
CA PHE A 184 8.14 7.69 -4.72
C PHE A 184 8.84 7.83 -3.37
N ALA A 185 8.10 8.14 -2.30
CA ALA A 185 8.66 8.24 -0.96
C ALA A 185 9.21 6.90 -0.46
N TRP A 186 8.49 5.80 -0.70
CA TRP A 186 8.89 4.47 -0.26
C TRP A 186 10.11 3.94 -1.02
N GLU A 187 10.06 3.92 -2.36
CA GLU A 187 11.20 3.50 -3.20
C GLU A 187 12.38 4.46 -3.07
N GLY A 188 12.11 5.77 -2.96
CA GLY A 188 13.13 6.80 -2.76
C GLY A 188 13.90 6.59 -1.47
N ALA A 189 13.24 6.21 -0.37
CA ALA A 189 13.91 5.89 0.87
C ALA A 189 14.88 4.70 0.73
N PHE A 190 14.47 3.64 0.03
CA PHE A 190 15.36 2.51 -0.23
C PHE A 190 16.56 2.87 -1.11
N LEU A 191 16.35 3.73 -2.11
CA LEU A 191 17.42 4.17 -2.98
C LEU A 191 18.42 5.07 -2.24
N LEU A 192 17.95 5.98 -1.38
CA LEU A 192 18.80 6.90 -0.62
C LEU A 192 19.79 6.18 0.31
N TYR A 193 19.34 5.10 0.96
CA TYR A 193 20.18 4.32 1.89
C TYR A 193 20.85 3.12 1.22
N GLY A 194 20.77 2.98 -0.10
CA GLY A 194 21.40 1.88 -0.85
C GLY A 194 20.81 0.50 -0.56
N ILE A 195 19.62 0.42 0.07
CA ILE A 195 18.85 -0.84 0.15
C ILE A 195 18.53 -1.27 -1.28
N ARG A 196 18.16 -0.33 -2.13
CA ARG A 196 18.15 -0.50 -3.58
C ARG A 196 19.47 0.01 -4.15
N GLU A 197 20.06 -0.75 -5.06
CA GLU A 197 21.34 -0.37 -5.66
C GLU A 197 21.23 0.90 -6.49
N TRP A 198 22.30 1.70 -6.50
CA TRP A 198 22.43 2.88 -7.35
C TRP A 198 23.16 2.51 -8.65
N ASN A 199 22.42 2.40 -9.74
CA ASN A 199 22.90 2.05 -11.07
C ASN A 199 22.10 2.79 -12.15
N SER A 200 22.41 2.53 -13.43
CA SER A 200 21.75 3.21 -14.56
C SER A 200 20.24 2.96 -14.66
N ALA A 201 19.73 1.88 -14.03
CA ALA A 201 18.31 1.56 -14.02
C ALA A 201 17.56 2.14 -12.80
N SER A 202 18.26 2.61 -11.76
CA SER A 202 17.62 3.02 -10.49
C SER A 202 16.63 4.17 -10.65
N ILE A 203 16.99 5.22 -11.41
CA ILE A 203 16.09 6.36 -11.66
C ILE A 203 14.92 5.96 -12.56
N PRO A 204 15.12 5.28 -13.71
CA PRO A 204 14.01 4.74 -14.49
C PRO A 204 13.05 3.89 -13.65
N THR A 205 13.56 2.99 -12.81
CA THR A 205 12.69 2.14 -12.00
C THR A 205 11.94 2.93 -10.93
N LEU A 206 12.61 3.86 -10.22
CA LEU A 206 11.93 4.75 -9.26
C LEU A 206 10.76 5.49 -9.92
N LEU A 207 10.97 6.03 -11.13
CA LEU A 207 9.94 6.77 -11.86
C LEU A 207 8.82 5.86 -12.38
N ILE A 208 9.16 4.72 -12.99
CA ILE A 208 8.18 3.76 -13.52
C ILE A 208 7.32 3.21 -12.39
N ASP A 209 7.95 2.77 -11.29
CA ASP A 209 7.23 2.22 -10.14
C ASP A 209 6.29 3.29 -9.57
N SER A 210 6.77 4.53 -9.43
CA SER A 210 5.97 5.65 -8.90
C SER A 210 4.79 6.02 -9.81
N LEU A 211 5.02 6.10 -11.12
CA LEU A 211 4.00 6.51 -12.08
C LEU A 211 2.99 5.40 -12.39
N ILE A 212 3.42 4.14 -12.29
CA ILE A 212 2.65 2.98 -12.72
C ILE A 212 2.26 2.08 -11.53
N GLU A 213 3.19 1.43 -10.83
CA GLU A 213 2.87 0.29 -9.94
C GLU A 213 1.85 0.61 -8.84
N THR A 214 2.08 1.64 -8.02
CA THR A 214 1.11 2.01 -6.95
C THR A 214 -0.02 2.87 -7.48
N ASN A 215 0.28 3.72 -8.47
CA ASN A 215 -0.70 4.59 -9.08
C ASN A 215 -1.80 3.80 -9.83
N LEU A 216 -1.45 2.62 -10.32
CA LEU A 216 -2.35 1.64 -10.93
C LEU A 216 -3.57 1.33 -10.07
N GLY A 217 -3.35 1.15 -8.77
CA GLY A 217 -4.40 0.80 -7.82
C GLY A 217 -5.33 1.97 -7.47
N MET A 218 -4.92 3.22 -7.71
CA MET A 218 -5.60 4.41 -7.20
C MET A 218 -7.03 4.58 -7.69
N PRO A 219 -7.34 4.43 -9.00
CA PRO A 219 -8.72 4.51 -9.47
C PRO A 219 -9.63 3.46 -8.83
N TYR A 220 -9.14 2.23 -8.71
CA TYR A 220 -9.90 1.10 -8.16
C TYR A 220 -10.11 1.23 -6.65
N LEU A 221 -9.07 1.62 -5.91
CA LEU A 221 -9.17 1.90 -4.48
C LEU A 221 -10.15 3.04 -4.20
N TYR A 222 -10.18 4.06 -5.05
CA TYR A 222 -11.16 5.15 -4.94
C TYR A 222 -12.61 4.67 -5.19
N VAL A 223 -12.83 3.79 -6.16
CA VAL A 223 -14.16 3.18 -6.39
C VAL A 223 -14.60 2.37 -5.17
N ILE A 224 -13.70 1.57 -4.60
CA ILE A 224 -13.95 0.82 -3.35
C ILE A 224 -14.31 1.79 -2.22
N TYR A 225 -13.56 2.89 -2.07
CA TYR A 225 -13.83 3.92 -1.07
C TYR A 225 -15.21 4.56 -1.24
N ARG A 226 -15.61 4.90 -2.47
CA ARG A 226 -16.93 5.47 -2.77
C ARG A 226 -18.06 4.50 -2.43
N TYR A 227 -17.89 3.21 -2.78
CA TYR A 227 -18.85 2.18 -2.42
C TYR A 227 -18.97 2.01 -0.90
N TYR A 228 -17.82 1.99 -0.21
CA TYR A 228 -17.77 1.93 1.24
C TYR A 228 -18.51 3.09 1.91
N LEU A 229 -18.29 4.34 1.46
CA LEU A 229 -18.99 5.52 1.98
C LEU A 229 -20.51 5.41 1.80
N LYS A 230 -20.96 5.04 0.60
CA LYS A 230 -22.39 4.87 0.31
C LYS A 230 -23.05 3.87 1.28
N LYS A 231 -22.41 2.71 1.48
CA LYS A 231 -22.91 1.68 2.40
C LYS A 231 -22.95 2.17 3.85
N LYS A 232 -21.96 2.95 4.27
CA LYS A 232 -21.89 3.55 5.62
C LYS A 232 -23.01 4.55 5.85
N GLU A 233 -23.31 5.40 4.87
CA GLU A 233 -24.43 6.35 4.92
C GLU A 233 -25.78 5.63 4.98
N GLU A 234 -25.99 4.61 4.14
CA GLU A 234 -27.21 3.80 4.14
C GLU A 234 -27.43 3.12 5.50
N HIS A 235 -26.38 2.54 6.08
CA HIS A 235 -26.45 1.91 7.40
C HIS A 235 -26.78 2.93 8.51
N SER A 236 -26.19 4.13 8.45
CA SER A 236 -26.50 5.20 9.41
C SER A 236 -27.94 5.68 9.30
N LYS A 237 -28.47 5.86 8.08
CA LYS A 237 -29.87 6.26 7.84
C LYS A 237 -30.84 5.22 8.38
N LYS A 238 -30.57 3.93 8.16
CA LYS A 238 -31.38 2.82 8.71
C LYS A 238 -31.38 2.85 10.25
N LYS A 239 -30.21 3.00 10.88
CA LYS A 239 -30.10 3.07 12.35
C LYS A 239 -30.89 4.24 12.94
N ASN A 240 -30.80 5.42 12.33
CA ASN A 240 -31.54 6.59 12.78
C ASN A 240 -33.06 6.44 12.61
N LYS A 241 -33.52 5.81 11.51
CA LYS A 241 -34.94 5.52 11.30
C LYS A 241 -35.50 4.59 12.37
N VAL A 242 -34.76 3.53 12.73
CA VAL A 242 -35.15 2.60 13.80
C VAL A 242 -35.21 3.31 15.16
N ALA A 243 -34.19 4.11 15.49
CA ALA A 243 -34.16 4.87 16.74
C ALA A 243 -35.34 5.86 16.87
N ASN A 244 -35.69 6.57 15.78
CA ASN A 244 -36.81 7.50 15.78
C ASN A 244 -38.17 6.78 15.95
N LEU A 245 -38.35 5.60 15.33
CA LEU A 245 -39.55 4.78 15.50
C LEU A 245 -39.72 4.28 16.94
N GLN A 246 -38.62 3.84 17.58
CA GLN A 246 -38.62 3.44 18.99
C GLN A 246 -38.99 4.61 19.91
N SER A 247 -38.39 5.78 19.70
CA SER A 247 -38.69 6.97 20.52
C SER A 247 -40.14 7.47 20.39
N ASN A 248 -40.79 7.25 19.26
CA ASN A 248 -42.19 7.63 19.05
C ASN A 248 -43.16 6.64 19.69
N ASN A 249 -42.83 5.34 19.69
CA ASN A 249 -43.62 4.33 20.39
C ASN A 249 -43.55 4.49 21.91
N ASP A 250 -42.38 4.84 22.47
CA ASP A 250 -42.22 5.07 23.91
C ASP A 250 -42.99 6.32 24.39
N LYS A 251 -43.15 7.35 23.54
CA LYS A 251 -43.97 8.53 23.84
C LYS A 251 -45.47 8.30 23.70
N GLY A 252 -45.89 7.36 22.85
CA GLY A 252 -47.29 6.98 22.65
C GLY A 252 -47.84 6.04 23.73
N ALA A 253 -46.99 5.39 24.52
CA ALA A 253 -47.39 4.50 25.62
C ALA A 253 -47.55 5.19 26.99
N VAL A 254 -47.31 6.52 27.06
CA VAL A 254 -47.41 7.34 28.28
C VAL A 254 -48.64 8.27 28.24
N GLN A 255 -49.52 8.11 27.24
CA GLN A 255 -50.85 8.74 27.17
C GLN A 255 -51.93 7.70 27.40
#